data_AF-A0A0A1F927-F1
#
_entry.id   AF-A0A0A1F927-F1
#
_cell.length_a   1.000
_cell.length_b   1.000
_cell.length_c   1.000
_cell.angle_alpha   90.00
_cell.angle_beta   90.00
_cell.angle_gamma   90.00
#
_symmetry.space_group_name_H-M   'P 1'
#
loop_
_entity.id
_entity.type
_entity.pdbx_description
1 polymer ?
#
loop_
_entity_poly.entity_id
_entity_poly.type
_entity_poly.pdbx_seq_one_letter_code
_entity_poly.pdbx_strand_id
1 'polypeptide(L)'
;MSVELPKIKRIEGRLHKLQASSLNLITNSFVDNSTYRFDIDGQKMRFYTGRWMWNPEPFLAEGDRVELAVLEEPFTRDGEQRIYALRNCEDDCVYVAHFLWKGDSSSYATTRIPPKSEHRYIAWLGVFLLVLASVFFCINAMTKGGSSYWIFLDSLLLGIWLLAAIPLHVMRWRWQAGFPTRRQRIMDAVYDCLGLGSPLAPNKPVQAV
;
A
#
# COMPACT_ATOMS: atom_id res chain seq x y z
N MET A 1 17.53 10.72 19.51
CA MET A 1 16.53 11.73 19.10
C MET A 1 15.28 11.01 18.63
N SER A 2 14.21 11.02 19.44
CA SER A 2 12.89 10.56 19.02
C SER A 2 12.36 11.54 17.96
N VAL A 3 12.52 11.18 16.68
CA VAL A 3 11.93 11.96 15.58
C VAL A 3 10.43 11.99 15.78
N GLU A 4 9.87 13.18 15.97
CA GLU A 4 8.43 13.38 16.15
C GLU A 4 7.67 12.85 14.93
N LEU A 5 6.57 12.16 15.23
CA LEU A 5 5.65 11.66 14.21
C LEU A 5 4.77 12.82 13.72
N PRO A 6 4.36 12.82 12.45
CA PRO A 6 3.36 13.77 11.97
C PRO A 6 2.09 13.64 12.81
N LYS A 7 1.46 14.77 13.14
CA LYS A 7 0.19 14.77 13.85
C LYS A 7 -0.92 14.33 12.89
N ILE A 8 -1.61 13.26 13.27
CA ILE A 8 -2.73 12.70 12.53
C ILE A 8 -3.98 12.97 13.34
N LYS A 9 -4.99 13.56 12.71
CA LYS A 9 -6.27 13.89 13.33
C LYS A 9 -7.38 13.02 12.75
N ARG A 10 -8.29 12.57 13.63
CA ARG A 10 -9.56 11.97 13.23
C ARG A 10 -10.56 13.06 12.89
N ILE A 11 -11.16 12.99 11.71
CA ILE A 11 -12.24 13.89 11.29
C ILE A 11 -13.44 13.03 10.90
N GLU A 12 -14.61 13.39 11.37
CA GLU A 12 -15.87 12.72 11.02
C GLU A 12 -16.78 13.72 10.37
N GLY A 13 -17.53 13.29 9.36
CA GLY A 13 -18.48 14.17 8.71
C GLY A 13 -19.11 13.55 7.48
N ARG A 14 -19.69 14.40 6.64
CA ARG A 14 -20.31 13.99 5.38
C ARG A 14 -19.55 14.56 4.19
N LEU A 15 -19.43 13.74 3.16
CA LEU A 15 -18.79 14.14 1.91
C LEU A 15 -19.63 15.20 1.19
N HIS A 16 -19.03 16.34 0.87
CA HIS A 16 -19.64 17.37 0.03
C HIS A 16 -18.74 17.71 -1.16
N LYS A 17 -19.35 18.09 -2.30
CA LYS A 17 -18.62 18.48 -3.53
C LYS A 17 -17.60 17.43 -3.97
N LEU A 18 -17.99 16.16 -3.95
CA LEU A 18 -17.12 15.06 -4.31
C LEU A 18 -16.71 15.17 -5.79
N GLN A 19 -15.42 15.28 -6.04
CA GLN A 19 -14.81 15.32 -7.36
C GLN A 19 -13.78 14.20 -7.47
N ALA A 20 -14.02 13.25 -8.37
CA ALA A 20 -13.04 12.26 -8.75
C ALA A 20 -12.29 12.75 -10.00
N SER A 21 -10.96 12.74 -9.94
CA SER A 21 -10.09 13.05 -11.08
C SER A 21 -9.10 11.91 -11.26
N SER A 22 -9.11 11.28 -12.43
CA SER A 22 -8.05 10.35 -12.83
C SER A 22 -6.86 11.16 -13.33
N LEU A 23 -5.74 11.09 -12.63
CA LEU A 23 -4.49 11.65 -13.11
C LEU A 23 -3.85 10.61 -14.05
N ASN A 24 -4.21 10.68 -15.33
CA ASN A 24 -3.53 9.95 -16.40
C ASN A 24 -2.17 10.61 -16.63
N LEU A 25 -1.22 10.39 -15.72
CA LEU A 25 0.16 10.79 -15.95
C LEU A 25 0.74 9.83 -16.99
N ILE A 26 0.87 10.31 -18.23
CA ILE A 26 1.66 9.67 -19.29
C ILE A 26 3.12 9.62 -18.84
N THR A 27 3.41 8.68 -17.96
CA THR A 27 4.74 8.30 -17.48
C THR A 27 4.68 6.78 -17.37
N ASN A 28 5.76 6.09 -17.69
CA ASN A 28 5.88 4.62 -17.80
C ASN A 28 5.61 3.83 -16.48
N SER A 29 4.72 4.32 -15.61
CA SER A 29 4.24 3.71 -14.37
C SER A 29 2.97 2.92 -14.66
N PHE A 30 3.00 1.61 -14.45
CA PHE A 30 1.82 0.72 -14.44
C PHE A 30 0.82 1.01 -13.30
N VAL A 31 0.81 2.23 -12.75
CA VAL A 31 -0.04 2.69 -11.66
C VAL A 31 -0.60 4.05 -12.05
N ASP A 32 -1.88 4.07 -12.43
CA ASP A 32 -2.66 5.31 -12.55
C ASP A 32 -3.04 5.76 -11.14
N ASN A 33 -2.97 7.06 -10.85
CA ASN A 33 -3.41 7.58 -9.56
C ASN A 33 -4.74 8.31 -9.74
N SER A 34 -5.79 7.84 -9.09
CA SER A 34 -7.04 8.57 -8.92
C SER A 34 -6.95 9.48 -7.69
N THR A 35 -7.49 10.68 -7.83
CA THR A 35 -7.55 11.67 -6.75
C THR A 35 -9.01 12.01 -6.51
N TYR A 36 -9.45 11.86 -5.27
CA TYR A 36 -10.75 12.32 -4.79
C TYR A 36 -10.55 13.62 -4.01
N ARG A 37 -11.29 14.66 -4.39
CA ARG A 37 -11.36 15.93 -3.67
C ARG A 37 -12.78 16.12 -3.17
N PHE A 38 -12.91 16.55 -1.93
CA PHE A 38 -14.20 16.80 -1.30
C PHE A 38 -14.05 17.71 -0.09
N ASP A 39 -15.16 18.24 0.39
CA ASP A 39 -15.23 19.08 1.57
C ASP A 39 -15.89 18.31 2.73
N ILE A 40 -15.38 18.48 3.95
CA ILE A 40 -16.05 18.08 5.19
C ILE A 40 -16.03 19.29 6.12
N ASP A 41 -17.21 19.77 6.56
CA ASP A 41 -17.35 20.93 7.44
C ASP A 41 -16.54 22.17 6.97
N GLY A 42 -16.50 22.39 5.66
CA GLY A 42 -15.76 23.50 5.03
C GLY A 42 -14.25 23.30 4.90
N GLN A 43 -13.71 22.18 5.35
CA GLN A 43 -12.31 21.81 5.18
C GLN A 43 -12.13 20.99 3.90
N LYS A 44 -11.24 21.46 3.02
CA LYS A 44 -10.93 20.80 1.76
C LYS A 44 -10.00 19.61 1.99
N MET A 45 -10.40 18.47 1.47
CA MET A 45 -9.69 17.21 1.65
C MET A 45 -9.25 16.63 0.31
N ARG A 46 -8.11 15.94 0.33
CA ARG A 46 -7.61 15.19 -0.81
C ARG A 46 -7.23 13.77 -0.43
N PHE A 47 -7.89 12.80 -1.06
CA PHE A 47 -7.62 11.38 -0.93
C PHE A 47 -7.05 10.84 -2.24
N TYR A 48 -5.98 10.07 -2.17
CA TYR A 48 -5.33 9.50 -3.33
C TYR A 48 -5.49 7.99 -3.31
N THR A 49 -5.79 7.42 -4.46
CA THR A 49 -5.82 5.99 -4.68
C THR A 49 -4.99 5.61 -5.90
N GLY A 50 -4.31 4.49 -5.85
CA GLY A 50 -3.64 3.82 -6.95
C GLY A 50 -4.62 2.88 -7.63
N ARG A 51 -4.89 3.16 -8.90
CA ARG A 51 -5.63 2.30 -9.81
C ARG A 51 -4.66 1.26 -10.37
N TRP A 52 -4.70 0.08 -9.77
CA TRP A 52 -4.17 -1.15 -10.34
C TRP A 52 -5.37 -2.01 -10.75
N MET A 53 -5.26 -2.83 -11.81
CA MET A 53 -6.35 -3.72 -12.29
C MET A 53 -6.95 -4.66 -11.21
N TRP A 54 -6.30 -4.78 -10.05
CA TRP A 54 -6.71 -5.63 -8.93
C TRP A 54 -7.01 -4.84 -7.64
N ASN A 55 -6.87 -3.52 -7.66
CA ASN A 55 -7.20 -2.68 -6.53
C ASN A 55 -8.67 -2.26 -6.62
N PRO A 56 -9.44 -2.38 -5.54
CA PRO A 56 -10.81 -1.89 -5.52
C PRO A 56 -10.81 -0.35 -5.63
N GLU A 57 -11.69 0.18 -6.47
CA GLU A 57 -12.01 1.61 -6.44
C GLU A 57 -12.89 1.87 -5.21
N PRO A 58 -12.58 2.89 -4.39
CA PRO A 58 -13.39 3.19 -3.23
C PRO A 58 -14.79 3.62 -3.67
N PHE A 59 -15.81 3.01 -3.07
CA PHE A 59 -17.19 3.41 -3.28
C PHE A 59 -17.48 4.63 -2.40
N LEU A 60 -17.50 5.81 -3.02
CA LEU A 60 -17.78 7.08 -2.36
C LEU A 60 -18.88 7.81 -3.11
N ALA A 61 -19.94 8.16 -2.39
CA ALA A 61 -21.02 8.99 -2.90
C ALA A 61 -21.10 10.32 -2.13
N GLU A 62 -21.68 11.33 -2.77
CA GLU A 62 -21.95 12.60 -2.10
C GLU A 62 -22.98 12.39 -0.98
N GLY A 63 -22.71 12.96 0.20
CA GLY A 63 -23.53 12.79 1.39
C GLY A 63 -23.16 11.60 2.29
N ASP A 64 -22.26 10.70 1.85
CA ASP A 64 -21.80 9.56 2.65
C ASP A 64 -21.17 10.04 3.95
N ARG A 65 -21.46 9.30 5.03
CA ARG A 65 -20.81 9.49 6.34
C ARG A 65 -19.46 8.82 6.32
N VAL A 66 -18.41 9.58 6.64
CA VAL A 66 -17.04 9.08 6.64
C VAL A 66 -16.28 9.42 7.93
N GLU A 67 -15.37 8.54 8.30
CA GLU A 67 -14.35 8.79 9.32
C GLU A 67 -12.98 8.84 8.62
N LEU A 68 -12.21 9.89 8.84
CA LEU A 68 -10.93 10.13 8.17
C LEU A 68 -9.77 10.17 9.14
N ALA A 69 -8.63 9.61 8.74
CA ALA A 69 -7.33 9.92 9.32
C ALA A 69 -6.59 10.89 8.41
N VAL A 70 -6.42 12.13 8.89
CA VAL A 70 -5.93 13.25 8.09
C VAL A 70 -4.62 13.78 8.68
N LEU A 71 -3.69 14.20 7.82
CA LEU A 71 -2.53 14.98 8.24
C LEU A 71 -3.00 16.36 8.73
N GLU A 72 -2.67 16.73 9.97
CA GLU A 72 -3.12 18.00 10.55
C GLU A 72 -2.58 19.21 9.77
N GLU A 73 -1.32 19.12 9.33
CA GLU A 73 -0.68 20.15 8.52
C GLU A 73 -1.28 20.21 7.10
N PRO A 74 -1.59 21.41 6.59
CA PRO A 74 -2.09 21.56 5.22
C PRO A 74 -1.03 21.10 4.22
N PHE A 75 -1.44 20.23 3.30
CA PHE A 75 -0.55 19.65 2.30
C PHE A 75 -0.32 20.59 1.11
N THR A 76 -1.33 21.38 0.74
CA THR A 76 -1.22 22.38 -0.33
C THR A 76 -1.24 23.81 0.22
N ARG A 77 -0.72 24.76 -0.58
CA ARG A 77 -0.83 26.19 -0.28
C ARG A 77 -2.28 26.67 -0.17
N ASP A 78 -3.21 25.97 -0.81
CA ASP A 78 -4.65 26.26 -0.77
C ASP A 78 -5.34 25.72 0.50
N GLY A 79 -4.58 25.13 1.43
CA GLY A 79 -5.08 24.62 2.69
C GLY A 79 -5.73 23.24 2.60
N GLU A 80 -5.53 22.48 1.51
CA GLU A 80 -6.08 21.14 1.42
C GLU A 80 -5.32 20.18 2.34
N GLN A 81 -6.07 19.41 3.12
CA GLN A 81 -5.49 18.40 3.99
C GLN A 81 -5.40 17.05 3.27
N ARG A 82 -4.32 16.32 3.52
CA ARG A 82 -4.06 15.02 2.92
C ARG A 82 -4.60 13.91 3.80
N ILE A 83 -5.35 13.00 3.19
CA ILE A 83 -5.95 11.86 3.88
C ILE A 83 -5.03 10.64 3.77
N TYR A 84 -4.78 9.96 4.89
CA TYR A 84 -4.09 8.67 4.93
C TYR A 84 -5.07 7.51 4.76
N ALA A 85 -6.20 7.59 5.44
CA ALA A 85 -7.21 6.56 5.45
C ALA A 85 -8.61 7.17 5.58
N LEU A 86 -9.58 6.51 4.94
CA LEU A 86 -10.99 6.88 4.93
C LEU A 86 -11.79 5.63 5.24
N ARG A 87 -12.69 5.70 6.21
CA ARG A 87 -13.73 4.71 6.44
C ARG A 87 -15.04 5.27 5.96
N ASN A 88 -15.70 4.56 5.04
CA ASN A 88 -17.07 4.87 4.67
C ASN A 88 -17.99 4.08 5.62
N CYS A 89 -18.90 4.80 6.28
CA CYS A 89 -19.81 4.22 7.28
C CYS A 89 -21.02 3.55 6.62
N GLU A 90 -21.28 3.82 5.33
CA GLU A 90 -22.41 3.23 4.60
C GLU A 90 -22.11 1.81 4.09
N ASP A 91 -20.86 1.52 3.73
CA ASP A 91 -20.39 0.20 3.28
C ASP A 91 -19.51 -0.54 4.32
N ASP A 92 -19.27 0.09 5.48
CA ASP A 92 -18.34 -0.31 6.55
C ASP A 92 -16.93 -0.67 6.05
N CYS A 93 -16.54 -0.14 4.88
CA CYS A 93 -15.24 -0.39 4.28
C CYS A 93 -14.24 0.69 4.68
N VAL A 94 -13.00 0.24 4.91
CA VAL A 94 -11.88 1.12 5.24
C VAL A 94 -10.89 1.12 4.11
N TYR A 95 -10.65 2.29 3.54
CA TYR A 95 -9.76 2.53 2.42
C TYR A 95 -8.50 3.22 2.93
N VAL A 96 -7.33 2.61 2.72
CA VAL A 96 -6.05 3.18 3.18
C VAL A 96 -5.11 3.41 2.00
N ALA A 97 -4.65 4.66 1.86
CA ALA A 97 -3.81 5.13 0.76
C ALA A 97 -2.36 4.64 0.90
N HIS A 98 -2.12 3.36 0.66
CA HIS A 98 -0.79 2.75 0.74
C HIS A 98 0.05 3.08 -0.50
N PHE A 99 -0.57 3.11 -1.68
CA PHE A 99 0.17 3.25 -2.94
C PHE A 99 0.64 4.67 -3.23
N LEU A 100 0.01 5.68 -2.62
CA LEU A 100 0.40 7.09 -2.70
C LEU A 100 1.88 7.32 -2.36
N TRP A 101 2.42 6.55 -1.41
CA TRP A 101 3.75 6.78 -0.83
C TRP A 101 4.88 6.11 -1.60
N LYS A 102 4.58 5.52 -2.77
CA LYS A 102 5.57 4.88 -3.62
C LYS A 102 6.53 5.93 -4.19
N GLY A 103 7.80 5.87 -3.77
CA GLY A 103 8.84 6.80 -4.22
C GLY A 103 8.85 8.13 -3.49
N ASP A 104 7.91 8.36 -2.56
CA ASP A 104 7.92 9.55 -1.72
C ASP A 104 8.97 9.40 -0.61
N SER A 105 9.89 10.36 -0.52
CA SER A 105 10.92 10.46 0.52
C SER A 105 10.51 11.36 1.68
N SER A 106 9.29 11.92 1.63
CA SER A 106 8.77 12.82 2.64
C SER A 106 8.76 12.23 4.05
N SER A 107 8.87 13.11 5.03
CA SER A 107 8.90 12.77 6.46
C SER A 107 7.59 12.18 6.98
N TYR A 108 6.51 12.36 6.24
CA TYR A 108 5.14 11.95 6.58
C TYR A 108 4.67 10.73 5.75
N ALA A 109 5.53 10.16 4.90
CA ALA A 109 5.19 8.99 4.10
C ALA A 109 4.96 7.72 4.92
N THR A 110 3.89 6.99 4.61
CA THR A 110 3.58 5.69 5.24
C THR A 110 4.21 4.51 4.49
N THR A 111 4.00 3.29 4.99
CA THR A 111 4.47 2.08 4.34
C THR A 111 3.69 1.80 3.08
N ARG A 112 4.41 1.60 1.97
CA ARG A 112 3.85 1.20 0.68
C ARG A 112 3.11 -0.14 0.72
N ILE A 113 3.55 -1.04 1.58
CA ILE A 113 3.11 -2.42 1.56
C ILE A 113 1.83 -2.54 2.39
N PRO A 114 0.69 -2.85 1.75
CA PRO A 114 -0.51 -3.09 2.51
C PRO A 114 -0.44 -4.38 3.31
N PRO A 115 -1.16 -4.46 4.44
CA PRO A 115 -1.29 -5.67 5.23
C PRO A 115 -1.61 -6.88 4.34
N LYS A 116 -0.95 -8.01 4.59
CA LYS A 116 -1.18 -9.31 3.91
C LYS A 116 -0.75 -9.39 2.44
N SER A 117 -0.37 -8.29 1.78
CA SER A 117 0.04 -8.31 0.37
C SER A 117 1.44 -8.89 0.11
N GLU A 118 2.33 -8.86 1.11
CA GLU A 118 3.72 -9.35 1.01
C GLU A 118 3.78 -10.80 0.53
N HIS A 119 2.96 -11.67 1.14
CA HIS A 119 2.90 -13.08 0.78
C HIS A 119 2.40 -13.28 -0.64
N ARG A 120 1.47 -12.45 -1.11
CA ARG A 120 0.96 -12.53 -2.48
C ARG A 120 2.07 -12.21 -3.48
N TYR A 121 2.87 -11.16 -3.24
CA TYR A 121 3.99 -10.83 -4.13
C TYR A 121 5.08 -11.91 -4.15
N ILE A 122 5.46 -12.42 -2.98
CA ILE A 122 6.46 -13.49 -2.87
C ILE A 122 5.95 -14.80 -3.50
N ALA A 123 4.65 -15.11 -3.35
CA ALA A 123 4.03 -16.28 -3.94
C ALA A 123 3.99 -16.17 -5.47
N TRP A 124 3.55 -15.03 -6.03
CA TRP A 124 3.54 -14.82 -7.48
C TRP A 124 4.96 -14.85 -8.07
N LEU A 125 5.94 -14.26 -7.38
CA LEU A 125 7.34 -14.37 -7.76
C LEU A 125 7.80 -15.83 -7.75
N GLY A 126 7.45 -16.59 -6.71
CA GLY A 126 7.75 -18.02 -6.63
C GLY A 126 7.14 -18.82 -7.78
N VAL A 127 5.84 -18.60 -8.08
CA VAL A 127 5.16 -19.24 -9.21
C VAL A 127 5.84 -18.88 -10.53
N PHE A 128 6.17 -17.60 -10.74
CA PHE A 128 6.87 -17.16 -11.94
C PHE A 128 8.23 -17.84 -12.10
N LEU A 129 9.03 -17.92 -11.02
CA LEU A 129 10.34 -18.58 -11.04
C LEU A 129 10.21 -20.08 -11.27
N LEU A 130 9.17 -20.75 -10.75
CA LEU A 130 8.90 -22.16 -11.00
C LEU A 130 8.49 -22.42 -12.45
N VAL A 131 7.66 -21.55 -13.04
CA VAL A 131 7.32 -21.62 -14.47
C VAL A 131 8.58 -21.45 -15.31
N LEU A 132 9.43 -20.49 -14.95
CA LEU A 132 10.71 -20.24 -15.63
C LEU A 132 11.63 -21.47 -15.56
N ALA A 133 11.80 -22.05 -14.37
CA ALA A 133 12.55 -23.29 -14.15
C ALA A 133 12.02 -24.43 -15.02
N SER A 134 10.69 -24.59 -15.07
CA SER A 134 10.02 -25.62 -15.87
C SER A 134 10.26 -25.46 -17.37
N VAL A 135 10.20 -24.22 -17.88
CA VAL A 135 10.50 -23.91 -19.29
C VAL A 135 11.93 -24.27 -19.64
N PHE A 136 12.89 -23.85 -18.82
CA PHE A 136 14.28 -24.22 -19.01
C PHE A 136 14.45 -25.75 -18.99
N PHE A 137 13.73 -26.45 -18.11
CA PHE A 137 13.86 -27.90 -17.92
C PHE A 137 13.44 -28.65 -19.19
N CYS A 138 12.32 -28.24 -19.79
CA CYS A 138 11.86 -28.74 -21.08
C CYS A 138 12.88 -28.49 -22.19
N ILE A 139 13.45 -27.27 -22.27
CA ILE A 139 14.48 -26.93 -23.27
C ILE A 139 15.70 -27.84 -23.12
N ASN A 140 16.16 -28.07 -21.89
CA ASN A 140 17.31 -28.93 -21.65
C ASN A 140 17.05 -30.40 -21.96
N ALA A 141 15.85 -30.90 -21.64
CA ALA A 141 15.46 -32.27 -22.01
C ALA A 141 15.51 -32.47 -23.53
N MET A 142 15.21 -31.43 -24.32
CA MET A 142 15.33 -31.44 -25.78
C MET A 142 16.78 -31.34 -26.27
N THR A 143 17.64 -30.56 -25.59
CA THR A 143 19.02 -30.29 -26.03
C THR A 143 20.07 -31.22 -25.40
N LYS A 144 19.68 -32.10 -24.46
CA LYS A 144 20.57 -32.99 -23.69
C LYS A 144 21.71 -32.24 -22.97
N GLY A 145 21.45 -31.05 -22.46
CA GLY A 145 22.47 -30.27 -21.75
C GLY A 145 22.86 -30.90 -20.40
N GLY A 146 24.09 -30.56 -19.95
CA GLY A 146 24.73 -31.16 -18.77
C GLY A 146 24.12 -30.76 -17.43
N SER A 147 24.21 -31.66 -16.44
CA SER A 147 23.60 -31.51 -15.11
C SER A 147 24.15 -30.36 -14.25
N SER A 148 25.40 -29.94 -14.49
CA SER A 148 26.03 -28.84 -13.74
C SER A 148 25.39 -27.48 -14.01
N TYR A 149 24.91 -27.24 -15.24
CA TYR A 149 24.19 -26.02 -15.62
C TYR A 149 22.86 -25.87 -14.88
N TRP A 150 22.18 -27.00 -14.61
CA TRP A 150 20.91 -27.06 -13.88
C TRP A 150 21.03 -26.66 -12.43
N ILE A 151 22.02 -27.24 -11.74
CA ILE A 151 22.27 -26.92 -10.34
C ILE A 151 22.58 -25.43 -10.19
N PHE A 152 23.32 -24.85 -11.13
CA PHE A 152 23.59 -23.41 -11.15
C PHE A 152 22.32 -22.58 -11.36
N LEU A 153 21.49 -22.93 -12.36
CA LEU A 153 20.25 -22.21 -12.65
C LEU A 153 19.26 -22.28 -11.47
N ASP A 154 19.03 -23.46 -10.90
CA ASP A 154 18.14 -23.64 -9.75
C ASP A 154 18.64 -22.85 -8.53
N SER A 155 19.95 -22.88 -8.28
CA SER A 155 20.56 -22.10 -7.20
C SER A 155 20.39 -20.60 -7.43
N LEU A 156 20.50 -20.14 -8.68
CA LEU A 156 20.29 -18.73 -9.05
C LEU A 156 18.84 -18.30 -8.84
N LEU A 157 17.87 -19.10 -9.31
CA LEU A 157 16.43 -18.81 -9.15
C LEU A 157 16.03 -18.80 -7.68
N LEU A 158 16.53 -19.76 -6.89
CA LEU A 158 16.33 -19.80 -5.45
C LEU A 158 16.99 -18.60 -4.75
N GLY A 159 18.19 -18.21 -5.19
CA GLY A 159 18.88 -17.01 -4.72
C GLY A 159 18.08 -15.73 -4.96
N ILE A 160 17.52 -15.57 -6.16
CA ILE A 160 16.64 -14.44 -6.52
C ILE A 160 15.40 -14.41 -5.62
N TRP A 161 14.77 -15.57 -5.41
CA TRP A 161 13.60 -15.67 -4.54
C TRP A 161 13.94 -15.29 -3.10
N LEU A 162 15.04 -15.82 -2.55
CA LEU A 162 15.50 -15.51 -1.18
C LEU A 162 15.84 -14.02 -1.03
N LEU A 163 16.51 -13.43 -2.03
CA LEU A 163 16.89 -12.03 -2.00
C LEU A 163 15.67 -11.08 -1.97
N ALA A 164 14.53 -11.52 -2.51
CA ALA A 164 13.26 -10.79 -2.39
C ALA A 164 12.49 -11.13 -1.10
N ALA A 165 12.45 -12.41 -0.71
CA ALA A 165 11.66 -12.88 0.43
C ALA A 165 12.25 -12.48 1.78
N ILE A 166 13.57 -12.62 1.96
CA ILE A 166 14.25 -12.36 3.24
C ILE A 166 14.01 -10.92 3.72
N PRO A 167 14.24 -9.86 2.92
CA PRO A 167 14.03 -8.49 3.39
C PRO A 167 12.59 -8.22 3.84
N LEU A 168 11.60 -8.76 3.14
CA LEU A 168 10.19 -8.61 3.48
C LEU A 168 9.87 -9.30 4.81
N HIS A 169 10.31 -10.55 4.98
CA HIS A 169 10.11 -11.29 6.22
C HIS A 169 10.86 -10.67 7.40
N VAL A 170 12.08 -10.17 7.20
CA VAL A 170 12.86 -9.45 8.22
C VAL A 170 12.16 -8.15 8.61
N MET A 171 11.65 -7.37 7.66
CA MET A 171 10.92 -6.13 7.96
C MET A 171 9.66 -6.40 8.78
N ARG A 172 8.92 -7.45 8.44
CA ARG A 172 7.73 -7.85 9.19
C ARG A 172 8.07 -8.37 10.58
N TRP A 173 9.09 -9.23 10.69
CA TRP A 173 9.55 -9.74 11.98
C TRP A 173 10.01 -8.59 12.89
N ARG A 174 10.76 -7.63 12.36
CA ARG A 174 11.17 -6.43 13.12
C ARG A 174 9.98 -5.62 13.62
N TRP A 175 8.93 -5.48 12.80
CA TRP A 175 7.70 -4.80 13.21
C TRP A 175 6.99 -5.56 14.34
N GLN A 176 6.84 -6.87 14.20
CA GLN A 176 6.25 -7.74 15.23
C GLN A 176 7.08 -7.76 16.52
N ALA A 177 8.40 -7.68 16.42
CA ALA A 177 9.32 -7.65 17.55
C ALA A 177 9.39 -6.28 18.25
N GLY A 178 8.57 -5.29 17.85
CA GLY A 178 8.52 -3.97 18.48
C GLY A 178 9.61 -3.00 18.01
N PHE A 179 10.25 -3.27 16.87
CA PHE A 179 11.22 -2.36 16.24
C PHE A 179 10.72 -1.78 14.90
N PRO A 180 9.55 -1.10 14.88
CA PRO A 180 9.01 -0.52 13.66
C PRO A 180 9.87 0.63 13.14
N THR A 181 10.00 0.68 11.82
CA THR A 181 10.53 1.85 11.11
C THR A 181 9.63 3.07 11.31
N ARG A 182 10.13 4.28 11.00
CA ARG A 182 9.31 5.50 11.08
C ARG A 182 8.01 5.39 10.27
N ARG A 183 8.09 4.89 9.04
CA ARG A 183 6.91 4.75 8.16
C ARG A 183 5.87 3.78 8.74
N GLN A 184 6.33 2.70 9.38
CA GLN A 184 5.48 1.74 10.09
C GLN A 184 4.80 2.39 11.30
N ARG A 185 5.52 3.21 12.08
CA ARG A 185 4.93 3.95 13.20
C ARG A 185 3.87 4.96 12.78
N ILE A 186 4.04 5.62 11.63
CA ILE A 186 2.99 6.49 11.07
C ILE A 186 1.77 5.64 10.69
N MET A 187 1.99 4.47 10.09
CA MET A 187 0.92 3.54 9.75
C MET A 187 0.14 3.05 10.98
N ASP A 188 0.85 2.70 12.05
CA ASP A 188 0.26 2.32 13.34
C ASP A 188 -0.61 3.48 13.88
N ALA A 189 -0.11 4.71 13.86
CA ALA A 189 -0.86 5.88 14.30
C ALA A 189 -2.12 6.16 13.44
N VAL A 190 -2.09 5.89 12.13
CA VAL A 190 -3.28 5.97 11.26
C VAL A 190 -4.33 4.93 11.66
N TYR A 191 -3.90 3.70 11.95
CA TYR A 191 -4.79 2.61 12.32
C TYR A 191 -5.40 2.82 13.71
N ASP A 192 -4.60 3.29 14.66
CA ASP A 192 -5.05 3.65 16.00
C ASP A 192 -6.06 4.81 15.95
N CYS A 193 -5.80 5.82 15.12
CA CYS A 193 -6.69 6.98 14.92
C CYS A 193 -8.11 6.56 14.47
N LEU A 194 -8.21 5.55 13.59
CA LEU A 194 -9.49 5.02 13.11
C LEU A 194 -10.02 3.81 13.93
N GLY A 195 -9.30 3.38 14.97
CA GLY A 195 -9.69 2.24 15.80
C GLY A 195 -9.68 0.90 15.04
N LEU A 196 -8.74 0.71 14.12
CA LEU A 196 -8.66 -0.48 13.24
C LEU A 196 -7.87 -1.64 13.85
N GLY A 197 -7.24 -1.44 15.01
CA GLY A 197 -6.29 -2.40 15.58
C GLY A 197 -4.91 -2.23 14.96
N SER A 198 -4.18 -3.34 14.73
CA SER A 198 -2.83 -3.27 14.16
C SER A 198 -2.85 -3.36 12.64
N PRO A 199 -1.96 -2.65 11.91
CA PRO A 199 -1.71 -2.91 10.50
C PRO A 199 -1.37 -4.36 10.19
N LEU A 200 -0.73 -5.09 11.10
CA LEU A 200 -0.37 -6.50 10.87
C LEU A 200 -1.57 -7.45 11.02
N ALA A 201 -2.57 -7.05 11.80
CA ALA A 201 -3.76 -7.81 12.10
C ALA A 201 -4.94 -6.85 12.34
N PRO A 202 -5.52 -6.29 11.25
CA PRO A 202 -6.64 -5.37 11.38
C PRO A 202 -7.87 -6.09 11.92
N ASN A 203 -8.61 -5.42 12.80
CA ASN A 203 -9.87 -5.90 13.36
C ASN A 203 -11.03 -5.77 12.36
N LYS A 204 -10.84 -5.03 11.26
CA LYS A 204 -11.84 -4.74 10.23
C LYS A 204 -11.29 -5.03 8.84
N PRO A 205 -12.15 -5.27 7.83
CA PRO A 205 -11.70 -5.37 6.45
C PRO A 205 -11.10 -4.04 6.00
N VAL A 206 -9.81 -4.05 5.67
CA VAL A 206 -9.10 -2.89 5.14
C VAL A 206 -8.74 -3.13 3.68
N GLN A 207 -9.17 -2.22 2.82
CA GLN A 207 -8.84 -2.16 1.42
C GLN A 207 -7.64 -1.24 1.22
N ALA A 208 -6.61 -1.78 0.59
CA ALA A 208 -5.44 -1.02 0.20
C ALA A 208 -5.73 -0.31 -1.11
N VAL A 209 -5.75 1.01 -1.05
CA VAL A 209 -5.96 1.88 -2.20
C VAL A 209 -4.77 2.79 -2.40
#